data_AF-A0ABD0Z0J7-F1
#
_entry.id   AF-A0ABD0Z0J7-F1
#
_cell.length_a   1.000
_cell.length_b   1.000
_cell.length_c   1.000
_cell.angle_alpha   90.00
_cell.angle_beta   90.00
_cell.angle_gamma   90.00
#
_symmetry.space_group_name_H-M   'P 1'
#
loop_
_entity.id
_entity.type
_entity.pdbx_description
1 polymer ?
#
loop_
_entity_poly.entity_id
_entity_poly.type
_entity_poly.pdbx_seq_one_letter_code
_entity_poly.pdbx_strand_id
1 'polypeptide(L)'
;SHIHLYHIFQESIVFLFLPSFIYILQLVAVHDILTNSAKRVKYHQVLEHGLPDWRQAVYYYRRVRKMGLIEMSIILFIIITIGQYLVAWAAYFEKKYTLEEYLTLKSKKLQKKQKKGKIDGSIEINPELVTMQVLSRPSVSCTLPIQICKLVWFLVVEFPPLTYYWTRRYFEERQKRKEEALQEESEEEEEVLVVRERGPRRRKAGFTVPEMSNNSQHFVPHDDKRNGSADSAKLSEPARPPIVSGGLWTDDDFMDLIRLMKKYPPGTSERWEKIGDSMRRPAAEVAHMAHKMKDDGFKPVSRQEEENEVLETEPKKLKTRGAKVTEEMDDSVWSQIQQKAFEAALAKFTKANSPNSSDRWEKIAKLVPDKTKEECILRYKMLVNQVKKKKEKENTQEQETLNEV
;
A
#
# COMPACT_ATOMS: atom_id res chain seq x y z
N SER A 1 69.87 -51.79 37.79
CA SER A 1 68.59 -52.03 38.50
C SER A 1 68.29 -50.98 39.57
N HIS A 2 69.19 -50.67 40.49
CA HIS A 2 68.94 -49.69 41.57
C HIS A 2 68.59 -48.27 41.08
N ILE A 3 69.30 -47.74 40.08
CA ILE A 3 69.10 -46.36 39.58
C ILE A 3 67.69 -46.18 38.97
N HIS A 4 67.18 -47.20 38.29
CA HIS A 4 65.83 -47.17 37.70
C HIS A 4 64.74 -47.17 38.79
N LEU A 5 64.97 -47.89 39.90
CA LEU A 5 64.07 -47.91 41.05
C LEU A 5 64.04 -46.55 41.78
N TYR A 6 65.19 -45.89 41.92
CA TYR A 6 65.24 -44.54 42.49
C TYR A 6 64.50 -43.52 41.61
N HIS A 7 64.62 -43.61 40.28
CA HIS A 7 63.91 -42.71 39.36
C HIS A 7 62.38 -42.92 39.44
N ILE A 8 61.92 -44.17 39.49
CA ILE A 8 60.49 -44.50 39.62
C ILE A 8 59.95 -44.05 40.97
N PHE A 9 60.73 -44.20 42.05
CA PHE A 9 60.33 -43.75 43.38
C PHE A 9 60.26 -42.22 43.48
N GLN A 10 61.20 -41.51 42.85
CA GLN A 10 61.20 -40.05 42.79
C GLN A 10 60.03 -39.51 41.95
N GLU A 11 59.75 -40.10 40.79
CA GLU A 11 58.57 -39.78 39.96
C GLU A 11 57.26 -40.01 40.73
N SER A 12 57.17 -41.11 41.47
CA SER A 12 55.97 -41.45 42.27
C SER A 12 55.74 -40.48 43.43
N ILE A 13 56.81 -40.04 44.10
CA ILE A 13 56.75 -39.00 45.14
C ILE A 13 56.29 -37.68 44.53
N VAL A 14 56.86 -37.27 43.39
CA VAL A 14 56.46 -36.04 42.72
C VAL A 14 54.96 -36.10 42.34
N PHE A 15 54.47 -37.19 41.77
CA PHE A 15 53.04 -37.35 41.46
C PHE A 15 52.12 -37.33 42.69
N LEU A 16 52.56 -37.85 43.84
CA LEU A 16 51.79 -37.83 45.08
C LEU A 16 51.75 -36.43 45.74
N PHE A 17 52.82 -35.65 45.63
CA PHE A 17 52.91 -34.33 46.26
C PHE A 17 52.55 -33.16 45.34
N LEU A 18 52.59 -33.34 44.02
CA LEU A 18 52.17 -32.34 43.03
C LEU A 18 50.76 -31.76 43.26
N PRO A 19 49.69 -32.57 43.45
CA PRO A 19 48.35 -32.02 43.66
C PRO A 19 48.27 -31.21 44.96
N SER A 20 48.90 -31.68 46.03
CA SER A 20 48.99 -30.97 47.31
C SER A 20 49.78 -29.66 47.19
N PHE A 21 50.87 -29.65 46.43
CA PHE A 21 51.68 -28.47 46.18
C PHE A 21 50.95 -27.42 45.33
N ILE A 22 50.23 -27.85 44.29
CA ILE A 22 49.38 -26.97 43.47
C ILE A 22 48.32 -26.29 44.35
N TYR A 23 47.69 -27.03 45.27
CA TYR A 23 46.71 -26.47 46.20
C TYR A 23 47.32 -25.41 47.13
N ILE A 24 48.54 -25.64 47.62
CA ILE A 24 49.27 -24.65 48.44
C ILE A 24 49.59 -23.39 47.63
N LEU A 25 50.06 -23.53 46.39
CA LEU A 25 50.32 -22.38 45.52
C LEU A 25 49.04 -21.58 45.22
N GLN A 26 47.92 -22.26 45.03
CA GLN A 26 46.61 -21.62 44.87
C GLN A 26 46.20 -20.85 46.12
N LEU A 27 46.37 -21.43 47.31
CA LEU A 27 46.11 -20.74 48.58
C LEU A 27 46.98 -19.50 48.76
N VAL A 28 48.26 -19.58 48.41
CA VAL A 28 49.18 -18.43 48.45
C VAL A 28 48.73 -17.34 47.47
N ALA A 29 48.31 -17.70 46.26
CA ALA A 29 47.79 -16.75 45.29
C ALA A 29 46.48 -16.09 45.76
N VAL A 30 45.57 -16.86 46.38
CA VAL A 30 44.34 -16.33 46.98
C VAL A 30 44.67 -15.38 48.13
N HIS A 31 45.61 -15.75 49.00
CA HIS A 31 46.06 -14.90 50.10
C HIS A 31 46.66 -13.58 49.59
N ASP A 32 47.48 -13.61 48.54
CA ASP A 32 48.06 -12.42 47.92
C ASP A 32 47.00 -11.50 47.29
N ILE A 33 45.97 -12.06 46.64
CA ILE A 33 44.83 -11.31 46.11
C ILE A 33 43.99 -10.68 47.25
N LEU A 34 43.79 -11.40 48.35
CA LEU A 34 43.05 -10.90 49.51
C LEU A 34 43.85 -9.84 50.27
N THR A 35 45.17 -9.97 50.35
CA THR A 35 46.02 -9.02 51.09
C THR A 35 46.19 -7.70 50.33
N ASN A 36 46.24 -7.74 48.99
CA ASN A 36 46.50 -6.55 48.17
C ASN A 36 45.21 -5.94 47.58
N SER A 37 44.83 -4.74 48.04
CA SER A 37 43.59 -4.08 47.59
C SER A 37 43.57 -3.79 46.09
N ALA A 38 44.70 -3.47 45.46
CA ALA A 38 44.78 -3.20 44.03
C ALA A 38 44.54 -4.46 43.18
N LYS A 39 45.03 -5.62 43.63
CA LYS A 39 44.75 -6.92 42.99
C LYS A 39 43.29 -7.33 43.19
N ARG A 40 42.71 -7.02 44.36
CA ARG A 40 41.31 -7.26 44.67
C ARG A 40 40.36 -6.50 43.73
N VAL A 41 40.63 -5.23 43.44
CA VAL A 41 39.82 -4.44 42.48
C VAL A 41 39.85 -5.06 41.09
N LYS A 42 41.03 -5.49 40.61
CA LYS A 42 41.15 -6.20 39.32
C LYS A 42 40.42 -7.53 39.33
N TYR A 43 40.48 -8.28 40.44
CA TYR A 43 39.72 -9.52 40.60
C TYR A 43 38.21 -9.27 40.55
N HIS A 44 37.70 -8.27 41.28
CA HIS A 44 36.30 -7.86 41.20
C HIS A 44 35.90 -7.43 39.78
N GLN A 45 36.77 -6.68 39.10
CA GLN A 45 36.56 -6.28 37.71
C GLN A 45 36.47 -7.49 36.76
N VAL A 46 37.28 -8.53 36.99
CA VAL A 46 37.22 -9.79 36.24
C VAL A 46 35.99 -10.63 36.62
N LEU A 47 35.49 -10.55 37.87
CA LEU A 47 34.22 -11.20 38.23
C LEU A 47 33.02 -10.53 37.55
N GLU A 48 33.01 -9.20 37.48
CA GLU A 48 31.91 -8.42 36.89
C GLU A 48 31.94 -8.44 35.35
N HIS A 49 33.13 -8.31 34.76
CA HIS A 49 33.31 -8.22 33.31
C HIS A 49 33.89 -9.49 32.68
N GLY A 50 34.17 -10.55 33.44
CA GLY A 50 34.83 -11.77 32.98
C GLY A 50 36.24 -11.56 32.42
N LEU A 51 36.91 -12.66 32.07
CA LEU A 51 38.23 -12.63 31.45
C LEU A 51 38.16 -12.11 30.00
N PRO A 52 39.16 -11.32 29.54
CA PRO A 52 39.28 -10.94 28.13
C PRO A 52 39.61 -12.15 27.25
N ASP A 53 38.60 -12.88 26.78
CA ASP A 53 38.82 -13.93 25.80
C ASP A 53 39.03 -13.30 24.43
N TRP A 54 40.29 -13.12 24.04
CA TRP A 54 40.73 -12.59 22.74
C TRP A 54 40.19 -13.37 21.53
N ARG A 55 39.64 -14.57 21.75
CA ARG A 55 38.97 -15.40 20.73
C ARG A 55 37.48 -15.08 20.54
N GLN A 56 36.83 -14.36 21.45
CA GLN A 56 35.42 -14.01 21.35
C GLN A 56 35.23 -12.50 21.21
N ALA A 57 34.47 -12.08 20.18
CA ALA A 57 34.07 -10.67 19.97
C ALA A 57 33.24 -10.07 21.14
N VAL A 58 32.86 -10.91 22.11
CA VAL A 58 32.18 -10.55 23.36
C VAL A 58 33.03 -9.61 24.22
N TYR A 59 34.35 -9.54 24.02
CA TYR A 59 35.22 -8.55 24.67
C TYR A 59 34.74 -7.10 24.50
N TYR A 60 34.13 -6.78 23.34
CA TYR A 60 33.57 -5.44 23.11
C TYR A 60 32.16 -5.27 23.67
N TYR A 61 31.33 -6.33 23.63
CA TYR A 61 29.94 -6.26 24.07
C TYR A 61 29.78 -6.10 25.59
N ARG A 62 30.74 -6.56 26.39
CA ARG A 62 30.66 -6.49 27.85
C ARG A 62 31.11 -5.14 28.43
N ARG A 63 31.79 -4.31 27.63
CA ARG A 63 32.21 -2.94 27.99
C ARG A 63 31.15 -1.90 27.64
N VAL A 64 30.27 -2.20 26.69
CA VAL A 64 29.09 -1.36 26.43
C VAL A 64 28.16 -1.56 27.62
N ARG A 65 28.01 -0.53 28.45
CA ARG A 65 27.04 -0.48 29.57
C ARG A 65 25.72 -1.05 29.05
N LYS A 66 25.11 -2.01 29.76
CA LYS A 66 23.76 -2.50 29.45
C LYS A 66 22.83 -1.28 29.54
N MET A 67 22.61 -0.62 28.40
CA MET A 67 21.79 0.58 28.38
C MET A 67 20.38 0.16 28.73
N GLY A 68 19.80 0.81 29.73
CA GLY A 68 18.43 0.51 30.16
C GLY A 68 17.45 0.73 28.99
N LEU A 69 16.26 0.12 29.06
CA LEU A 69 15.21 0.34 28.05
C LEU A 69 14.93 1.83 27.85
N ILE A 70 15.01 2.63 28.93
CA ILE A 70 14.85 4.08 28.89
C ILE A 70 15.98 4.74 28.09
N GLU A 71 17.24 4.42 28.36
CA GLU A 71 18.38 4.99 27.62
C GLU A 71 18.31 4.65 26.12
N MET A 72 17.95 3.40 25.80
CA MET A 72 17.73 2.96 24.42
C MET A 72 16.56 3.71 23.77
N SER A 73 15.48 3.95 24.51
CA SER A 73 14.33 4.72 24.02
C SER A 73 14.69 6.18 23.74
N ILE A 74 15.53 6.81 24.58
CA ILE A 74 16.00 8.18 24.40
C ILE A 74 16.88 8.28 23.15
N ILE A 75 17.80 7.33 22.96
CA ILE A 75 18.67 7.30 21.77
C ILE A 75 17.83 7.10 20.51
N LEU A 76 16.90 6.14 20.54
CA LEU A 76 15.97 5.91 19.42
C LEU A 76 15.14 7.15 19.12
N PHE A 77 14.62 7.82 20.15
CA PHE A 77 13.87 9.06 20.01
C PHE A 77 14.70 10.13 19.31
N ILE A 78 15.95 10.37 19.73
CA ILE A 78 16.86 11.33 19.10
C ILE A 78 17.07 10.97 17.61
N ILE A 79 17.34 9.70 17.29
CA ILE A 79 17.52 9.25 15.90
C ILE A 79 16.27 9.54 15.06
N ILE A 80 15.08 9.24 15.57
CA ILE A 80 13.82 9.52 14.88
C ILE A 80 13.62 11.02 14.72
N THR A 81 13.94 11.86 15.72
CA THR A 81 13.82 13.32 15.62
C THR A 81 14.69 13.88 14.48
N ILE A 82 15.92 13.37 14.34
CA ILE A 82 16.84 13.75 13.27
C ILE A 82 16.32 13.25 11.93
N GLY A 83 15.84 12.01 11.87
CA GLY A 83 15.24 11.42 10.66
C GLY A 83 14.05 12.22 10.15
N GLN A 84 13.14 12.63 11.05
CA GLN A 84 12.00 13.48 10.68
C GLN A 84 12.43 14.84 10.14
N TYR A 85 13.46 15.46 10.74
CA TYR A 85 14.01 16.71 10.24
C TYR A 85 14.57 16.54 8.82
N LEU A 86 15.31 15.46 8.55
CA LEU A 86 15.82 15.16 7.21
C LEU A 86 14.69 14.93 6.20
N VAL A 87 13.60 14.25 6.59
CA VAL A 87 12.42 14.05 5.72
C VAL A 87 11.71 15.37 5.43
N ALA A 88 11.56 16.25 6.41
CA ALA A 88 10.98 17.58 6.21
C ALA A 88 11.83 18.42 5.24
N TRP A 89 13.16 18.32 5.32
CA TRP A 89 14.07 18.91 4.35
C TRP A 89 13.96 18.28 2.97
N ALA A 90 13.84 16.95 2.87
CA ALA A 90 13.64 16.27 1.59
C ALA A 90 12.34 16.72 0.91
N ALA A 91 11.24 16.83 1.66
CA ALA A 91 9.97 17.35 1.15
C ALA A 91 10.08 18.82 0.71
N TYR A 92 10.80 19.65 1.47
CA TYR A 92 11.09 21.02 1.06
C TYR A 92 11.87 21.07 -0.26
N PHE A 93 12.89 20.23 -0.43
CA PHE A 93 13.66 20.17 -1.67
C PHE A 93 12.79 19.72 -2.84
N GLU A 94 11.93 18.71 -2.67
CA GLU A 94 11.00 18.27 -3.71
C GLU A 94 10.06 19.40 -4.16
N LYS A 95 9.45 20.11 -3.20
CA LYS A 95 8.58 21.27 -3.49
C LYS A 95 9.36 22.40 -4.15
N LYS A 96 10.60 22.64 -3.74
CA LYS A 96 11.48 23.63 -4.36
C LYS A 96 11.78 23.27 -5.82
N TYR A 97 12.18 22.04 -6.10
CA TYR A 97 12.51 21.59 -7.46
C TYR A 97 11.30 21.63 -8.40
N THR A 98 10.14 21.17 -7.93
CA THR A 98 8.89 21.23 -8.73
C THR A 98 8.45 22.67 -9.02
N LEU A 99 8.63 23.59 -8.05
CA LEU A 99 8.38 25.01 -8.25
C LEU A 99 9.39 25.64 -9.22
N GLU A 100 10.68 25.32 -9.11
CA GLU A 100 11.69 25.79 -10.07
C GLU A 100 11.36 25.33 -11.49
N GLU A 101 10.95 24.06 -11.68
CA GLU A 101 10.52 23.55 -12.97
C GLU A 101 9.30 24.33 -13.51
N TYR A 102 8.27 24.53 -12.69
CA TYR A 102 7.09 25.31 -13.08
C TYR A 102 7.44 26.76 -13.45
N LEU A 103 8.31 27.41 -12.68
CA LEU A 103 8.77 28.77 -12.95
C LEU A 103 9.57 28.83 -14.26
N THR A 104 10.46 27.87 -14.51
CA THR A 104 11.22 27.82 -15.79
C THR A 104 10.31 27.57 -16.99
N LEU A 105 9.25 26.76 -16.84
CA LEU A 105 8.25 26.54 -17.87
C LEU A 105 7.43 27.80 -18.12
N LYS A 106 7.03 28.51 -17.06
CA LYS A 106 6.26 29.76 -17.14
C LYS A 106 7.10 30.90 -17.74
N SER A 107 8.37 31.03 -17.36
CA SER A 107 9.28 32.03 -17.91
C SER A 107 9.56 31.79 -19.40
N LYS A 108 9.79 30.54 -19.82
CA LYS A 108 9.91 30.16 -21.25
C LYS A 108 8.64 30.49 -22.04
N LYS A 109 7.46 30.26 -21.47
CA LYS A 109 6.16 30.62 -22.08
C LYS A 109 6.00 32.15 -22.22
N LEU A 110 6.40 32.91 -21.19
CA LEU A 110 6.40 34.39 -21.21
C LEU A 110 7.38 34.94 -22.26
N GLN A 111 8.60 34.41 -22.35
CA GLN A 111 9.57 34.80 -23.38
C GLN A 111 9.08 34.50 -24.80
N LYS A 112 8.41 33.36 -25.03
CA LYS A 112 7.76 33.06 -26.33
C LYS A 112 6.64 34.04 -26.67
N LYS A 113 5.88 34.50 -25.66
CA LYS A 113 4.82 35.52 -25.85
C LYS A 113 5.42 36.91 -26.12
N GLN A 114 6.51 37.29 -25.44
CA GLN A 114 7.25 38.52 -25.70
C GLN A 114 7.86 38.52 -27.11
N LYS A 115 8.46 37.42 -27.56
CA LYS A 115 8.96 37.27 -28.95
C LYS A 115 7.84 37.36 -30.00
N LYS A 116 6.57 37.16 -29.62
CA LYS A 116 5.39 37.29 -30.50
C LYS A 116 4.79 38.72 -30.50
N GLY A 117 5.49 39.71 -29.93
CA GLY A 117 5.19 41.13 -30.15
C GLY A 117 4.05 41.72 -29.34
N LYS A 118 3.66 41.12 -28.20
CA LYS A 118 2.72 41.74 -27.26
C LYS A 118 3.48 42.12 -25.98
N ILE A 119 3.90 43.38 -25.91
CA ILE A 119 4.49 43.97 -24.71
C ILE A 119 3.39 44.79 -24.05
N ASP A 120 2.95 44.35 -22.88
CA ASP A 120 2.47 45.25 -21.83
C ASP A 120 3.30 44.92 -20.59
N GLY A 121 4.10 45.89 -20.16
CA GLY A 121 4.90 45.79 -18.95
C GLY A 121 4.01 45.92 -17.73
N SER A 122 3.91 44.87 -16.93
CA SER A 122 3.47 44.94 -15.51
C SER A 122 3.53 43.61 -14.77
N ILE A 123 4.38 42.65 -15.17
CA ILE A 123 4.51 41.40 -14.42
C ILE A 123 5.98 40.98 -14.36
N GLU A 124 6.80 41.83 -13.74
CA GLU A 124 7.97 41.32 -13.01
C GLU A 124 7.45 40.64 -11.74
N ILE A 125 6.87 39.45 -11.89
CA ILE A 125 6.76 38.54 -10.74
C ILE A 125 8.20 38.15 -10.46
N ASN A 126 8.84 38.81 -9.49
CA ASN A 126 10.10 38.37 -8.92
C ASN A 126 9.89 36.91 -8.47
N PRO A 127 10.39 35.92 -9.22
CA PRO A 127 10.16 34.51 -8.91
C PRO A 127 10.81 34.14 -7.56
N GLU A 128 11.78 34.94 -7.13
CA GLU A 128 12.49 34.85 -5.87
C GLU A 128 11.63 35.19 -4.65
N LEU A 129 10.70 36.14 -4.75
CA LEU A 129 9.83 36.52 -3.63
C LEU A 129 8.70 35.49 -3.43
N VAL A 130 8.15 34.97 -4.52
CA VAL A 130 7.11 33.91 -4.50
C VAL A 130 7.68 32.59 -4.00
N THR A 131 8.92 32.24 -4.37
CA THR A 131 9.60 31.05 -3.84
C THR A 131 9.90 31.18 -2.35
N MET A 132 10.25 32.37 -1.84
CA MET A 132 10.43 32.62 -0.41
C MET A 132 9.12 32.60 0.41
N GLN A 133 7.99 33.04 -0.16
CA GLN A 133 6.70 33.10 0.53
C GLN A 133 5.89 31.79 0.49
N VAL A 134 6.00 31.00 -0.60
CA VAL A 134 5.23 29.75 -0.75
C VAL A 134 5.93 28.57 -0.06
N LEU A 135 7.26 28.64 0.11
CA LEU A 135 8.03 27.61 0.81
C LEU A 135 8.46 28.14 2.18
N SER A 136 7.61 27.98 3.20
CA SER A 136 8.08 28.13 4.58
C SER A 136 9.21 27.13 4.79
N ARG A 137 10.42 27.59 5.08
CA ARG A 137 11.55 26.71 5.41
C ARG A 137 11.11 25.72 6.50
N PRO A 138 11.53 24.45 6.44
CA PRO A 138 11.15 23.47 7.44
C PRO A 138 11.53 24.01 8.82
N SER A 139 10.52 24.40 9.60
CA SER A 139 10.73 25.05 10.89
C SER A 139 11.18 23.98 11.86
N VAL A 140 12.29 24.24 12.58
CA VAL A 140 12.77 23.37 13.67
C VAL A 140 11.71 23.14 14.75
N SER A 141 10.68 23.98 14.79
CA SER A 141 9.52 23.85 15.68
C SER A 141 8.60 22.65 15.38
N CYS A 142 8.79 21.96 14.25
CA CYS A 142 8.10 20.71 13.89
C CYS A 142 8.91 19.44 14.25
N THR A 143 9.93 19.56 15.10
CA THR A 143 10.66 18.40 15.62
C THR A 143 9.90 17.80 16.80
N LEU A 144 9.97 16.46 16.96
CA LEU A 144 9.27 15.75 18.05
C LEU A 144 9.41 16.40 19.44
N PRO A 145 10.57 16.93 19.88
CA PRO A 145 10.67 17.50 21.23
C PRO A 145 9.74 18.69 21.42
N ILE A 146 9.63 19.56 20.40
CA ILE A 146 8.79 20.76 20.46
C ILE A 146 7.33 20.41 20.14
N GLN A 147 7.10 19.47 19.21
CA GLN A 147 5.77 18.98 18.89
C GLN A 147 5.12 18.27 20.08
N ILE A 148 5.87 17.45 20.82
CA ILE A 148 5.38 16.79 22.02
C ILE A 148 5.06 17.82 23.10
N CYS A 149 5.90 18.83 23.31
CA CYS A 149 5.59 19.90 24.26
C CYS A 149 4.30 20.64 23.89
N LYS A 150 4.11 20.97 22.60
CA LYS A 150 2.87 21.59 22.10
C LYS A 150 1.67 20.66 22.20
N LEU A 151 1.84 19.36 21.93
CA LEU A 151 0.77 18.37 22.04
C LEU A 151 0.37 18.16 23.49
N VAL A 152 1.32 18.10 24.42
CA VAL A 152 1.04 18.01 25.85
C VAL A 152 0.30 19.25 26.32
N TRP A 153 0.74 20.44 25.90
CA TRP A 153 0.01 21.68 26.17
C TRP A 153 -1.41 21.66 25.61
N PHE A 154 -1.57 21.27 24.35
CA PHE A 154 -2.87 21.10 23.70
C PHE A 154 -3.76 20.09 24.45
N LEU A 155 -3.21 18.95 24.84
CA LEU A 155 -3.93 17.87 25.53
C LEU A 155 -4.40 18.29 26.93
N VAL A 156 -3.64 19.15 27.62
CA VAL A 156 -3.98 19.63 28.96
C VAL A 156 -4.89 20.85 28.92
N VAL A 157 -4.70 21.77 27.97
CA VAL A 157 -5.36 23.08 27.97
C VAL A 157 -6.50 23.17 26.96
N GLU A 158 -6.28 22.72 25.72
CA GLU A 158 -7.23 22.92 24.61
C GLU A 158 -8.16 21.72 24.42
N PHE A 159 -7.67 20.51 24.68
CA PHE A 159 -8.42 19.28 24.48
C PHE A 159 -9.60 19.12 25.45
N PRO A 160 -9.52 19.44 26.76
CA PRO A 160 -10.66 19.33 27.66
C PRO A 160 -11.87 20.19 27.26
N PRO A 161 -11.74 21.49 26.91
CA PRO A 161 -12.90 22.26 26.46
C PRO A 161 -13.40 21.79 25.09
N LEU A 162 -12.53 21.46 24.14
CA LEU A 162 -12.94 20.94 22.81
C LEU A 162 -13.74 19.64 22.93
N THR A 163 -13.26 18.70 23.75
CA THR A 163 -13.97 17.44 24.00
C THR A 163 -15.26 17.64 24.79
N TYR A 164 -15.28 18.57 25.75
CA TYR A 164 -16.51 18.94 26.46
C TYR A 164 -17.55 19.53 25.50
N TYR A 165 -17.18 20.47 24.63
CA TYR A 165 -18.11 21.02 23.64
C TYR A 165 -18.60 19.96 22.64
N TRP A 166 -17.72 19.08 22.18
CA TRP A 166 -18.07 18.01 21.26
C TRP A 166 -19.02 16.98 21.89
N THR A 167 -18.70 16.51 23.10
CA THR A 167 -19.56 15.59 23.86
C THR A 167 -20.90 16.21 24.20
N ARG A 168 -20.92 17.48 24.64
CA ARG A 168 -22.16 18.22 24.90
C ARG A 168 -23.04 18.31 23.65
N ARG A 169 -22.46 18.67 22.51
CA ARG A 169 -23.20 18.74 21.23
C ARG A 169 -23.76 17.39 20.82
N TYR A 170 -22.98 16.32 20.99
CA TYR A 170 -23.44 14.96 20.74
C TYR A 170 -24.62 14.55 21.65
N PHE A 171 -24.55 14.87 22.94
CA PHE A 171 -25.64 14.60 23.88
C PHE A 171 -26.90 15.43 23.58
N GLU A 172 -26.73 16.70 23.21
CA GLU A 172 -27.83 17.59 22.85
C GLU A 172 -28.56 17.13 21.58
N GLU A 173 -27.82 16.72 20.54
CA GLU A 173 -28.41 16.09 19.34
C GLU A 173 -29.11 14.76 19.65
N ARG A 174 -28.71 14.07 20.71
CA ARG A 174 -29.41 12.87 21.17
C ARG A 174 -30.67 13.18 21.97
N GLN A 175 -30.66 14.26 22.76
CA GLN A 175 -31.84 14.73 23.48
C GLN A 175 -32.91 15.24 22.52
N LYS A 176 -32.53 16.06 21.54
CA LYS A 176 -33.45 16.55 20.50
C LYS A 176 -34.13 15.42 19.75
N ARG A 177 -33.39 14.39 19.34
CA ARG A 177 -33.98 13.18 18.71
C ARG A 177 -34.96 12.43 19.60
N LYS A 178 -34.78 12.47 20.93
CA LYS A 178 -35.74 11.87 21.87
C LYS A 178 -36.97 12.74 22.08
N GLU A 179 -36.77 14.06 22.15
CA GLU A 179 -37.85 15.04 22.27
C GLU A 179 -38.72 15.04 21.00
N GLU A 180 -38.12 15.01 19.81
CA GLU A 180 -38.83 14.88 18.53
C GLU A 180 -39.65 13.59 18.46
N ALA A 181 -39.08 12.45 18.87
CA ALA A 181 -39.81 11.18 18.90
C ALA A 181 -40.96 11.16 19.92
N LEU A 182 -40.77 11.77 21.09
CA LEU A 182 -41.83 11.89 22.10
C LEU A 182 -42.93 12.87 21.65
N GLN A 183 -42.53 13.92 20.93
CA GLN A 183 -43.46 14.90 20.39
C GLN A 183 -44.30 14.27 19.27
N GLU A 184 -43.68 13.49 18.38
CA GLU A 184 -44.38 12.70 17.36
C GLU A 184 -45.34 11.67 18.00
N GLU A 185 -44.92 10.98 19.06
CA GLU A 185 -45.80 10.08 19.83
C GLU A 185 -46.98 10.83 20.48
N SER A 186 -46.75 12.02 21.04
CA SER A 186 -47.82 12.85 21.63
C SER A 186 -48.76 13.44 20.58
N GLU A 187 -48.25 13.80 19.39
CA GLU A 187 -49.04 14.29 18.25
C GLU A 187 -49.90 13.15 17.68
N GLU A 188 -49.37 11.93 17.59
CA GLU A 188 -50.14 10.73 17.23
C GLU A 188 -51.23 10.43 18.28
N GLU A 189 -50.93 10.52 19.58
CA GLU A 189 -51.92 10.35 20.65
C GLU A 189 -53.01 11.45 20.61
N GLU A 190 -52.64 12.70 20.35
CA GLU A 190 -53.58 13.82 20.23
C GLU A 190 -54.43 13.70 18.96
N GLU A 191 -53.87 13.30 17.81
CA GLU A 191 -54.62 12.96 16.59
C GLU A 191 -55.62 11.81 16.81
N VAL A 192 -55.26 10.82 17.62
CA VAL A 192 -56.15 9.71 18.00
C VAL A 192 -57.26 10.17 18.97
N LEU A 193 -56.97 11.14 19.85
CA LEU A 193 -57.92 11.70 20.82
C LEU A 193 -58.84 12.78 20.24
N VAL A 194 -58.48 13.43 19.13
CA VAL A 194 -59.39 14.29 18.37
C VAL A 194 -60.51 13.41 17.81
N VAL A 195 -61.64 13.40 18.51
CA VAL A 195 -62.88 12.75 18.12
C VAL A 195 -63.24 13.21 16.70
N ARG A 196 -63.01 12.31 15.74
CA ARG A 196 -63.44 12.43 14.34
C ARG A 196 -64.93 12.77 14.31
N GLU A 197 -65.27 14.04 14.05
CA GLU A 197 -66.66 14.48 13.96
C GLU A 197 -67.38 13.67 12.87
N ARG A 198 -68.24 12.75 13.30
CA ARG A 198 -69.07 11.94 12.39
C ARG A 198 -70.15 12.85 11.82
N GLY A 199 -69.98 13.22 10.55
CA GLY A 199 -70.99 13.96 9.81
C GLY A 199 -72.37 13.27 9.76
N PRO A 200 -73.46 13.99 9.44
CA PRO A 200 -74.83 13.51 9.62
C PRO A 200 -75.15 12.33 8.70
N ARG A 201 -75.52 11.19 9.30
CA ARG A 201 -75.88 9.95 8.62
C ARG A 201 -77.21 10.12 7.86
N ARG A 202 -77.14 10.34 6.55
CA ARG A 202 -78.31 10.41 5.66
C ARG A 202 -78.93 9.00 5.51
N ARG A 203 -80.13 8.80 6.06
CA ARG A 203 -80.92 7.55 5.92
C ARG A 203 -81.50 7.47 4.49
N LYS A 204 -81.28 6.36 3.78
CA LYS A 204 -82.09 5.96 2.61
C LYS A 204 -83.12 4.92 3.06
N ALA A 205 -84.37 5.13 2.66
CA ALA A 205 -85.52 4.26 2.92
C ALA A 205 -86.15 3.78 1.59
N GLY A 206 -86.66 2.53 1.57
CA GLY A 206 -87.46 1.87 0.51
C GLY A 206 -86.61 1.11 -0.53
N PHE A 207 -86.38 -0.21 -0.41
CA PHE A 207 -87.23 -1.39 -0.75
C PHE A 207 -87.67 -1.48 -2.22
N THR A 208 -87.22 -2.52 -2.94
CA THR A 208 -88.01 -3.63 -3.54
C THR A 208 -87.08 -4.59 -4.28
N VAL A 209 -87.21 -5.90 -4.05
CA VAL A 209 -86.62 -6.98 -4.85
C VAL A 209 -87.72 -7.54 -5.76
N PRO A 210 -87.47 -7.67 -7.08
CA PRO A 210 -88.12 -8.80 -7.78
C PRO A 210 -87.21 -9.76 -8.57
N GLU A 211 -87.62 -11.02 -8.41
CA GLU A 211 -87.41 -12.34 -9.02
C GLU A 211 -86.58 -12.60 -10.29
N MET A 212 -86.09 -13.86 -10.27
CA MET A 212 -85.27 -14.60 -11.21
C MET A 212 -85.95 -14.82 -12.58
N SER A 213 -85.19 -14.68 -13.68
CA SER A 213 -85.57 -15.23 -14.99
C SER A 213 -84.47 -16.13 -15.52
N ASN A 214 -84.89 -17.32 -15.94
CA ASN A 214 -84.13 -18.34 -16.63
C ASN A 214 -84.01 -18.00 -18.14
N ASN A 215 -83.06 -18.67 -18.80
CA ASN A 215 -82.97 -18.95 -20.24
C ASN A 215 -82.22 -17.99 -21.19
N SER A 216 -81.30 -18.63 -21.91
CA SER A 216 -80.53 -18.24 -23.10
C SER A 216 -81.37 -17.66 -24.25
N GLN A 217 -80.82 -16.70 -25.01
CA GLN A 217 -80.77 -16.72 -26.50
C GLN A 217 -80.18 -15.43 -27.13
N HIS A 218 -79.23 -15.65 -28.06
CA HIS A 218 -79.19 -15.09 -29.43
C HIS A 218 -78.98 -13.58 -29.70
N PHE A 219 -77.72 -13.23 -30.07
CA PHE A 219 -77.24 -12.64 -31.34
C PHE A 219 -77.95 -11.41 -32.01
N VAL A 220 -77.23 -10.24 -32.03
CA VAL A 220 -76.82 -9.36 -33.19
C VAL A 220 -77.92 -8.55 -33.96
N PRO A 221 -77.68 -7.50 -34.82
CA PRO A 221 -76.51 -6.65 -35.22
C PRO A 221 -76.74 -5.10 -35.25
N HIS A 222 -75.66 -4.36 -35.57
CA HIS A 222 -75.51 -3.42 -36.72
C HIS A 222 -75.22 -1.91 -36.49
N ASP A 223 -74.08 -1.48 -37.07
CA ASP A 223 -73.74 -0.24 -37.82
C ASP A 223 -74.23 1.14 -37.37
N ASP A 224 -73.31 2.12 -37.31
CA ASP A 224 -72.89 2.85 -38.52
C ASP A 224 -71.60 3.69 -38.29
N LYS A 225 -70.64 3.48 -39.20
CA LYS A 225 -69.80 4.44 -39.96
C LYS A 225 -69.89 5.95 -39.56
N ARG A 226 -68.87 6.82 -39.71
CA ARG A 226 -67.90 6.96 -40.82
C ARG A 226 -66.90 8.13 -40.54
N ASN A 227 -65.63 7.92 -40.91
CA ASN A 227 -64.66 8.77 -41.67
C ASN A 227 -64.51 10.29 -41.36
N GLY A 228 -63.32 10.90 -41.42
CA GLY A 228 -61.98 10.45 -41.85
C GLY A 228 -61.21 11.58 -42.57
N SER A 229 -59.87 11.54 -42.50
CA SER A 229 -58.85 11.93 -43.52
C SER A 229 -57.56 12.36 -42.79
N ALA A 230 -56.45 11.59 -42.81
CA ALA A 230 -55.50 11.30 -43.88
C ALA A 230 -54.23 12.17 -43.71
N ASP A 231 -53.08 11.57 -43.37
CA ASP A 231 -52.00 11.32 -44.36
C ASP A 231 -50.69 10.74 -43.80
N SER A 232 -50.12 9.88 -44.65
CA SER A 232 -48.71 9.49 -44.79
C SER A 232 -48.11 8.40 -43.89
N ALA A 233 -47.79 7.29 -44.57
CA ALA A 233 -47.11 6.11 -44.11
C ALA A 233 -45.59 6.31 -43.99
N LYS A 234 -44.96 5.62 -43.01
CA LYS A 234 -43.62 5.02 -43.17
C LYS A 234 -43.40 3.90 -42.16
N LEU A 235 -42.55 2.99 -42.59
CA LEU A 235 -42.41 1.58 -42.21
C LEU A 235 -42.14 1.30 -40.72
N SER A 236 -42.62 0.13 -40.33
CA SER A 236 -42.32 -0.64 -39.13
C SER A 236 -40.81 -0.81 -38.87
N GLU A 237 -40.37 -0.35 -37.70
CA GLU A 237 -39.09 -0.70 -37.07
C GLU A 237 -39.43 -1.27 -35.67
N PRO A 238 -38.86 -2.40 -35.24
CA PRO A 238 -39.26 -3.03 -33.97
C PRO A 238 -38.98 -2.11 -32.78
N ALA A 239 -39.95 -2.04 -31.87
CA ALA A 239 -39.96 -1.18 -30.69
C ALA A 239 -38.59 -1.16 -29.96
N ARG A 240 -37.89 -0.03 -30.02
CA ARG A 240 -36.66 0.19 -29.24
C ARG A 240 -37.04 0.41 -27.76
N PRO A 241 -36.36 -0.25 -26.81
CA PRO A 241 -36.58 -0.04 -25.39
C PRO A 241 -36.23 1.41 -24.98
N PRO A 242 -36.82 1.93 -23.87
CA PRO A 242 -36.73 3.34 -23.50
C PRO A 242 -35.30 3.79 -23.21
N ILE A 243 -34.98 5.02 -23.62
CA ILE A 243 -33.70 5.68 -23.35
C ILE A 243 -33.57 5.87 -21.84
N VAL A 244 -32.52 5.30 -21.25
CA VAL A 244 -32.20 5.48 -19.81
C VAL A 244 -31.47 6.80 -19.67
N SER A 245 -32.23 7.91 -19.67
CA SER A 245 -31.67 9.24 -19.36
C SER A 245 -31.85 9.53 -17.86
N GLY A 246 -30.75 9.85 -17.17
CA GLY A 246 -30.78 10.25 -15.76
C GLY A 246 -30.57 9.14 -14.72
N GLY A 247 -30.19 7.93 -15.12
CA GLY A 247 -29.85 6.83 -14.19
C GLY A 247 -28.45 6.96 -13.58
N LEU A 248 -28.28 6.46 -12.35
CA LEU A 248 -26.95 6.33 -11.69
C LEU A 248 -25.94 5.69 -12.64
N TRP A 249 -24.72 6.21 -12.69
CA TRP A 249 -23.62 5.63 -13.45
C TRP A 249 -22.95 4.53 -12.61
N THR A 250 -22.96 3.30 -13.10
CA THR A 250 -22.36 2.14 -12.43
C THR A 250 -20.94 1.86 -12.93
N ASP A 251 -20.19 1.01 -12.23
CA ASP A 251 -18.85 0.59 -12.64
C ASP A 251 -18.83 -0.10 -14.01
N ASP A 252 -19.89 -0.86 -14.30
CA ASP A 252 -20.11 -1.51 -15.60
C ASP A 252 -20.27 -0.49 -16.74
N ASP A 253 -21.00 0.61 -16.51
CA ASP A 253 -21.17 1.70 -17.47
C ASP A 253 -19.82 2.38 -17.80
N PHE A 254 -18.93 2.51 -16.81
CA PHE A 254 -17.59 3.07 -17.02
C PHE A 254 -16.68 2.10 -17.80
N MET A 255 -16.76 0.80 -17.53
CA MET A 255 -16.03 -0.22 -18.28
C MET A 255 -16.46 -0.26 -19.75
N ASP A 256 -17.76 -0.19 -20.02
CA ASP A 256 -18.32 -0.13 -21.37
C ASP A 256 -17.89 1.14 -22.09
N LEU A 257 -17.91 2.30 -21.41
CA LEU A 257 -17.44 3.56 -21.95
C LEU A 257 -15.95 3.52 -22.32
N ILE A 258 -15.10 2.89 -21.50
CA ILE A 258 -13.66 2.72 -21.79
C ILE A 258 -13.45 1.82 -23.01
N ARG A 259 -14.20 0.70 -23.11
CA ARG A 259 -14.14 -0.22 -24.26
C ARG A 259 -14.56 0.49 -25.56
N LEU A 260 -15.66 1.23 -25.53
CA LEU A 260 -16.18 1.97 -26.68
C LEU A 260 -15.31 3.15 -27.08
N MET A 261 -14.69 3.83 -26.11
CA MET A 261 -13.72 4.90 -26.36
C MET A 261 -12.47 4.40 -27.10
N LYS A 262 -12.03 3.15 -26.85
CA LYS A 262 -10.95 2.52 -27.63
C LYS A 262 -11.42 2.12 -29.03
N LYS A 263 -12.67 1.69 -29.18
CA LYS A 263 -13.27 1.28 -30.46
C LYS A 263 -13.48 2.45 -31.42
N TYR A 264 -13.81 3.64 -30.89
CA TYR A 264 -14.06 4.85 -31.67
C TYR A 264 -13.04 5.95 -31.34
N PRO A 265 -11.96 6.11 -32.13
CA PRO A 265 -10.93 7.13 -31.89
C PRO A 265 -11.44 8.56 -32.10
N PRO A 266 -10.74 9.59 -31.56
CA PRO A 266 -11.18 10.99 -31.64
C PRO A 266 -11.13 11.53 -33.08
N GLY A 267 -12.20 12.18 -33.55
CA GLY A 267 -12.18 12.83 -34.87
C GLY A 267 -13.51 13.38 -35.41
N THR A 268 -14.67 12.87 -34.97
CA THR A 268 -15.98 13.33 -35.47
C THR A 268 -17.03 13.41 -34.35
N SER A 269 -18.01 14.33 -34.47
CA SER A 269 -19.13 14.46 -33.52
C SER A 269 -19.99 13.19 -33.43
N GLU A 270 -20.07 12.44 -34.53
CA GLU A 270 -20.73 11.13 -34.61
C GLU A 270 -20.19 10.09 -33.62
N ARG A 271 -18.99 10.32 -33.04
CA ARG A 271 -18.43 9.44 -32.01
C ARG A 271 -19.36 9.31 -30.83
N TRP A 272 -19.88 10.44 -30.33
CA TRP A 272 -20.73 10.43 -29.13
C TRP A 272 -22.11 9.87 -29.41
N GLU A 273 -22.61 10.02 -30.64
CA GLU A 273 -23.85 9.40 -31.10
C GLU A 273 -23.71 7.87 -31.15
N LYS A 274 -22.63 7.34 -31.73
CA LYS A 274 -22.37 5.89 -31.80
C LYS A 274 -22.16 5.25 -30.42
N ILE A 275 -21.45 5.96 -29.52
CA ILE A 275 -21.24 5.49 -28.14
C ILE A 275 -22.54 5.58 -27.33
N GLY A 276 -23.27 6.69 -27.44
CA GLY A 276 -24.56 6.88 -26.79
C GLY A 276 -25.61 5.85 -27.21
N ASP A 277 -25.68 5.54 -28.51
CA ASP A 277 -26.55 4.50 -29.05
C ASP A 277 -26.21 3.12 -28.49
N SER A 278 -24.92 2.81 -28.33
CA SER A 278 -24.48 1.52 -27.78
C SER A 278 -24.69 1.40 -26.26
N MET A 279 -24.55 2.49 -25.50
CA MET A 279 -24.81 2.52 -24.05
C MET A 279 -26.25 2.92 -23.70
N ARG A 280 -27.11 3.14 -24.69
CA ARG A 280 -28.51 3.60 -24.54
C ARG A 280 -28.69 4.87 -23.70
N ARG A 281 -27.68 5.75 -23.70
CA ARG A 281 -27.65 7.04 -22.98
C ARG A 281 -27.49 8.21 -23.97
N PRO A 282 -28.01 9.41 -23.67
CA PRO A 282 -27.88 10.55 -24.58
C PRO A 282 -26.42 10.92 -24.81
N ALA A 283 -26.05 11.18 -26.08
CA ALA A 283 -24.68 11.47 -26.51
C ALA A 283 -23.99 12.59 -25.70
N ALA A 284 -24.75 13.59 -25.27
CA ALA A 284 -24.27 14.70 -24.45
C ALA A 284 -23.84 14.26 -23.04
N GLU A 285 -24.58 13.34 -22.41
CA GLU A 285 -24.29 12.82 -21.06
C GLU A 285 -23.03 11.94 -21.10
N VAL A 286 -22.90 11.12 -22.14
CA VAL A 286 -21.74 10.26 -22.39
C VAL A 286 -20.47 11.09 -22.61
N ALA A 287 -20.55 12.15 -23.40
CA ALA A 287 -19.42 13.05 -23.62
C ALA A 287 -18.97 13.70 -22.30
N HIS A 288 -19.93 14.18 -21.49
CA HIS A 288 -19.63 14.78 -20.20
C HIS A 288 -18.97 13.80 -19.23
N MET A 289 -19.48 12.57 -19.11
CA MET A 289 -18.88 11.56 -18.24
C MET A 289 -17.52 11.07 -18.75
N ALA A 290 -17.31 10.98 -20.07
CA ALA A 290 -16.02 10.63 -20.65
C ALA A 290 -14.95 11.71 -20.39
N HIS A 291 -15.34 12.98 -20.32
CA HIS A 291 -14.45 14.05 -19.88
C HIS A 291 -14.18 13.97 -18.38
N LYS A 292 -15.22 13.77 -17.57
CA LYS A 292 -15.10 13.65 -16.12
C LYS A 292 -14.20 12.48 -15.68
N MET A 293 -14.34 11.30 -16.30
CA MET A 293 -13.49 10.14 -15.96
C MET A 293 -12.01 10.34 -16.31
N LYS A 294 -11.72 11.19 -17.30
CA LYS A 294 -10.35 11.54 -17.70
C LYS A 294 -9.71 12.50 -16.70
N ASP A 295 -10.51 13.41 -16.14
CA ASP A 295 -10.07 14.38 -15.13
C ASP A 295 -9.95 13.73 -13.74
N ASP A 296 -10.85 12.80 -13.40
CA ASP A 296 -10.88 12.08 -12.11
C ASP A 296 -9.89 10.89 -12.04
N GLY A 297 -9.19 10.57 -13.13
CA GLY A 297 -8.11 9.57 -13.12
C GLY A 297 -8.57 8.14 -12.81
N PHE A 298 -9.75 7.75 -13.30
CA PHE A 298 -10.32 6.42 -13.06
C PHE A 298 -9.42 5.31 -13.63
N LYS A 299 -8.93 4.42 -12.75
CA LYS A 299 -8.18 3.22 -13.13
C LYS A 299 -9.09 2.00 -12.89
N PRO A 300 -9.55 1.30 -13.93
CA PRO A 300 -10.32 0.08 -13.72
C PRO A 300 -9.44 -0.94 -13.00
N VAL A 301 -9.97 -1.54 -11.92
CA VAL A 301 -9.36 -2.69 -11.27
C VAL A 301 -9.45 -3.85 -12.26
N SER A 302 -8.34 -4.18 -12.92
CA SER A 302 -8.25 -5.41 -13.70
C SER A 302 -8.34 -6.61 -12.77
N ARG A 303 -9.55 -7.14 -12.59
CA ARG A 303 -9.75 -8.55 -12.27
C ARG A 303 -9.40 -9.31 -13.55
N GLN A 304 -8.21 -9.91 -13.57
CA GLN A 304 -7.82 -10.85 -14.61
C GLN A 304 -8.66 -12.11 -14.39
N GLU A 305 -9.80 -12.20 -15.06
CA GLU A 305 -10.48 -13.47 -15.29
C GLU A 305 -9.91 -14.08 -16.57
N GLU A 306 -9.52 -15.34 -16.46
CA GLU A 306 -8.96 -16.19 -17.49
C GLU A 306 -10.03 -16.53 -18.51
N GLU A 307 -9.80 -16.21 -19.78
CA GLU A 307 -10.50 -16.83 -20.90
C GLU A 307 -9.47 -17.07 -22.02
N ASN A 308 -8.81 -18.24 -21.95
CA ASN A 308 -8.11 -18.82 -23.08
C ASN A 308 -9.13 -19.64 -23.87
N GLU A 309 -9.51 -19.14 -25.03
CA GLU A 309 -10.36 -19.80 -26.00
C GLU A 309 -9.55 -20.90 -26.73
N VAL A 310 -10.08 -22.12 -26.67
CA VAL A 310 -9.56 -23.34 -27.27
C VAL A 310 -9.91 -23.38 -28.76
N LEU A 311 -8.90 -23.52 -29.63
CA LEU A 311 -9.06 -24.13 -30.95
C LEU A 311 -7.91 -25.12 -31.20
N GLU A 312 -8.33 -26.37 -31.37
CA GLU A 312 -7.54 -27.59 -31.55
C GLU A 312 -7.39 -27.91 -33.06
N THR A 313 -6.33 -28.65 -33.39
CA THR A 313 -6.11 -29.62 -34.52
C THR A 313 -4.74 -29.43 -35.19
N GLU A 314 -3.90 -30.42 -35.49
CA GLU A 314 -3.74 -31.87 -35.22
C GLU A 314 -2.28 -32.23 -35.72
N PRO A 315 -1.73 -33.42 -35.46
CA PRO A 315 -0.31 -33.69 -35.21
C PRO A 315 0.46 -34.36 -36.37
N LYS A 316 1.80 -34.41 -36.29
CA LYS A 316 2.60 -35.46 -36.95
C LYS A 316 3.86 -35.84 -36.15
N LYS A 317 3.90 -37.10 -35.70
CA LYS A 317 5.07 -37.80 -35.15
C LYS A 317 5.99 -38.27 -36.30
N LEU A 318 7.31 -38.30 -36.09
CA LEU A 318 8.15 -39.53 -36.04
C LEU A 318 9.68 -39.22 -36.00
N LYS A 319 10.37 -39.97 -35.11
CA LYS A 319 11.79 -40.40 -34.99
C LYS A 319 12.70 -40.13 -36.23
N THR A 320 14.01 -39.85 -36.15
CA THR A 320 15.11 -40.53 -35.42
C THR A 320 16.45 -39.77 -35.58
N ARG A 321 17.23 -39.66 -34.49
CA ARG A 321 18.71 -39.76 -34.39
C ARG A 321 19.64 -39.06 -35.42
N GLY A 322 20.29 -37.97 -35.01
CA GLY A 322 21.72 -37.71 -35.35
C GLY A 322 22.11 -36.30 -35.85
N ALA A 323 22.75 -35.53 -34.96
CA ALA A 323 23.74 -34.44 -35.18
C ALA A 323 23.30 -33.01 -35.62
N LYS A 324 23.53 -32.04 -34.69
CA LYS A 324 24.17 -30.70 -34.84
C LYS A 324 23.62 -29.78 -35.97
N VAL A 325 23.04 -28.60 -35.76
CA VAL A 325 23.46 -27.38 -35.02
C VAL A 325 22.27 -26.37 -35.04
N THR A 326 21.99 -25.73 -33.89
CA THR A 326 21.33 -24.41 -33.60
C THR A 326 20.31 -23.82 -34.59
N GLU A 327 19.09 -23.42 -34.19
CA GLU A 327 18.80 -22.26 -33.32
C GLU A 327 17.41 -22.42 -32.67
N GLU A 328 17.36 -22.55 -31.35
CA GLU A 328 16.21 -22.16 -30.53
C GLU A 328 16.77 -21.45 -29.30
N MET A 329 16.33 -20.21 -29.09
CA MET A 329 16.82 -19.31 -28.05
C MET A 329 15.65 -18.86 -27.18
N ASP A 330 15.72 -18.84 -25.85
CA ASP A 330 16.63 -19.51 -24.91
C ASP A 330 16.11 -19.24 -23.49
N ASP A 331 15.67 -20.28 -22.77
CA ASP A 331 15.56 -20.27 -21.29
C ASP A 331 16.87 -20.80 -20.63
N SER A 332 17.95 -20.98 -21.41
CA SER A 332 19.27 -21.55 -21.08
C SER A 332 20.45 -20.54 -21.19
N VAL A 333 20.24 -19.27 -20.85
CA VAL A 333 21.34 -18.27 -20.86
C VAL A 333 22.37 -18.50 -19.73
N TRP A 334 22.02 -19.26 -18.69
CA TRP A 334 22.90 -19.56 -17.55
C TRP A 334 23.10 -21.06 -17.39
N SER A 335 24.29 -21.55 -17.72
CA SER A 335 24.69 -22.95 -17.47
C SER A 335 24.82 -23.22 -15.97
N GLN A 336 24.57 -24.46 -15.54
CA GLN A 336 24.77 -24.90 -14.15
C GLN A 336 26.21 -24.66 -13.65
N ILE A 337 27.19 -24.72 -14.56
CA ILE A 337 28.61 -24.44 -14.25
C ILE A 337 28.80 -22.94 -13.97
N GLN A 338 28.19 -22.07 -14.78
CA GLN A 338 28.23 -20.62 -14.61
C GLN A 338 27.50 -20.19 -13.33
N GLN A 339 26.36 -20.81 -13.03
CA GLN A 339 25.60 -20.56 -11.80
C GLN A 339 26.43 -20.93 -10.56
N LYS A 340 27.06 -22.12 -10.56
CA LYS A 340 27.93 -22.56 -9.45
C LYS A 340 29.15 -21.65 -9.28
N ALA A 341 29.76 -21.21 -10.38
CA ALA A 341 30.87 -20.26 -10.35
C ALA A 341 30.45 -18.89 -9.79
N PHE A 342 29.27 -18.41 -10.19
CA PHE A 342 28.69 -17.16 -9.73
C PHE A 342 28.35 -17.18 -8.23
N GLU A 343 27.76 -18.27 -7.74
CA GLU A 343 27.48 -18.47 -6.32
C GLU A 343 28.78 -18.52 -5.49
N ALA A 344 29.80 -19.23 -5.98
CA ALA A 344 31.11 -19.26 -5.33
C ALA A 344 31.77 -17.87 -5.30
N ALA A 345 31.62 -17.08 -6.37
CA ALA A 345 32.12 -15.71 -6.44
C ALA A 345 31.35 -14.76 -5.49
N LEU A 346 30.03 -14.91 -5.37
CA LEU A 346 29.20 -14.14 -4.43
C LEU A 346 29.53 -14.44 -2.96
N ALA A 347 29.85 -15.69 -2.64
CA ALA A 347 30.29 -16.09 -1.31
C ALA A 347 31.66 -15.53 -0.93
N LYS A 348 32.59 -15.47 -1.90
CA LYS A 348 33.94 -14.89 -1.72
C LYS A 348 33.88 -13.37 -1.57
N PHE A 349 33.15 -12.70 -2.46
CA PHE A 349 33.00 -11.25 -2.46
C PHE A 349 31.67 -10.86 -1.84
N THR A 350 31.60 -10.90 -0.51
CA THR A 350 30.45 -10.39 0.25
C THR A 350 30.46 -8.86 0.32
N LYS A 351 29.33 -8.26 0.70
CA LYS A 351 29.24 -6.79 0.90
C LYS A 351 30.17 -6.31 2.03
N ALA A 352 30.55 -7.19 2.96
CA ALA A 352 31.45 -6.88 4.06
C ALA A 352 32.92 -6.83 3.61
N ASN A 353 33.33 -7.72 2.72
CA ASN A 353 34.72 -7.85 2.29
C ASN A 353 35.10 -6.95 1.10
N SER A 354 34.11 -6.41 0.39
CA SER A 354 34.33 -5.42 -0.68
C SER A 354 33.27 -4.31 -0.59
N PRO A 355 33.59 -3.16 0.03
CA PRO A 355 32.64 -2.07 0.24
C PRO A 355 32.32 -1.29 -1.05
N ASN A 356 33.21 -1.32 -2.05
CA ASN A 356 32.98 -0.66 -3.33
C ASN A 356 32.12 -1.55 -4.25
N SER A 357 30.91 -1.08 -4.57
CA SER A 357 29.94 -1.83 -5.36
C SER A 357 30.40 -2.09 -6.80
N SER A 358 31.12 -1.17 -7.45
CA SER A 358 31.54 -1.38 -8.86
C SER A 358 32.66 -2.41 -8.97
N ASP A 359 33.71 -2.24 -8.16
CA ASP A 359 34.88 -3.13 -8.12
C ASP A 359 34.49 -4.57 -7.67
N ARG A 360 33.48 -4.70 -6.80
CA ARG A 360 32.90 -6.01 -6.45
C ARG A 360 32.36 -6.75 -7.68
N TRP A 361 31.55 -6.10 -8.50
CA TRP A 361 30.93 -6.75 -9.67
C TRP A 361 31.95 -7.06 -10.76
N GLU A 362 32.97 -6.24 -10.91
CA GLU A 362 34.10 -6.52 -11.80
C GLU A 362 34.89 -7.76 -11.36
N LYS A 363 35.13 -7.92 -10.06
CA LYS A 363 35.78 -9.11 -9.50
C LYS A 363 34.92 -10.37 -9.63
N ILE A 364 33.61 -10.26 -9.49
CA ILE A 364 32.66 -11.37 -9.70
C ILE A 364 32.64 -11.78 -11.17
N ALA A 365 32.53 -10.83 -12.10
CA ALA A 365 32.52 -11.10 -13.53
C ALA A 365 33.79 -11.81 -14.00
N LYS A 366 34.96 -11.47 -13.44
CA LYS A 366 36.23 -12.16 -13.74
C LYS A 366 36.25 -13.65 -13.35
N LEU A 367 35.38 -14.08 -12.44
CA LEU A 367 35.30 -15.48 -11.98
C LEU A 367 34.18 -16.28 -12.66
N VAL A 368 33.31 -15.63 -13.44
CA VAL A 368 32.23 -16.29 -14.17
C VAL A 368 32.62 -16.35 -15.66
N PRO A 369 32.77 -17.55 -16.24
CA PRO A 369 33.17 -17.69 -17.64
C PRO A 369 32.07 -17.14 -18.56
N ASP A 370 32.49 -16.36 -19.56
CA ASP A 370 31.66 -15.83 -20.66
C ASP A 370 30.44 -15.00 -20.22
N LYS A 371 30.50 -14.35 -19.06
CA LYS A 371 29.45 -13.44 -18.58
C LYS A 371 29.99 -12.07 -18.20
N THR A 372 29.26 -11.03 -18.58
CA THR A 372 29.64 -9.65 -18.29
C THR A 372 29.21 -9.23 -16.89
N LYS A 373 29.78 -8.12 -16.40
CA LYS A 373 29.40 -7.51 -15.11
C LYS A 373 27.90 -7.19 -15.05
N GLU A 374 27.30 -6.78 -16.17
CA GLU A 374 25.90 -6.38 -16.25
C GLU A 374 24.96 -7.59 -16.14
N GLU A 375 25.31 -8.68 -16.82
CA GLU A 375 24.57 -9.95 -16.74
C GLU A 375 24.62 -10.56 -15.33
N CYS A 376 25.77 -10.47 -14.66
CA CYS A 376 25.94 -10.91 -13.28
C CYS A 376 25.04 -10.10 -12.31
N ILE A 377 24.95 -8.78 -12.50
CA ILE A 377 24.07 -7.91 -11.71
C ILE A 377 22.60 -8.22 -11.98
N LEU A 378 22.23 -8.40 -13.24
CA LEU A 378 20.86 -8.72 -13.63
C LEU A 378 20.41 -10.06 -13.03
N ARG A 379 21.26 -11.09 -13.13
CA ARG A 379 21.00 -12.41 -12.54
C ARG A 379 20.86 -12.33 -11.02
N TYR A 380 21.72 -11.56 -10.34
CA TYR A 380 21.59 -11.32 -8.89
C TYR A 380 20.23 -10.70 -8.53
N LYS A 381 19.80 -9.68 -9.26
CA LYS A 381 18.50 -9.02 -9.03
C LYS A 381 17.33 -9.99 -9.21
N MET A 382 17.38 -10.85 -10.23
CA MET A 382 16.37 -11.88 -10.46
C MET A 382 16.29 -12.86 -9.28
N LEU A 383 17.44 -13.35 -8.79
CA LEU A 383 17.49 -14.28 -7.65
C LEU A 383 16.95 -13.63 -6.36
N VAL A 384 17.30 -12.38 -6.09
CA VAL A 384 16.76 -11.63 -4.94
C VAL A 384 15.25 -11.48 -5.03
N ASN A 385 14.71 -11.18 -6.21
CA ASN A 385 13.27 -11.06 -6.41
C ASN A 385 12.56 -12.41 -6.24
N GLN A 386 13.16 -13.51 -6.69
CA GLN A 386 12.62 -14.86 -6.47
C GLN A 386 12.60 -15.23 -4.99
N VAL A 387 13.65 -14.92 -4.22
CA VAL A 387 13.70 -15.17 -2.77
C VAL A 387 12.66 -14.33 -2.03
N LYS A 388 12.51 -13.04 -2.39
CA LYS A 388 11.47 -12.17 -1.79
C LYS A 388 10.07 -12.71 -2.04
N LYS A 389 9.75 -13.07 -3.29
CA LYS A 389 8.46 -13.67 -3.64
C LYS A 389 8.19 -14.97 -2.89
N LYS A 390 9.21 -15.83 -2.71
CA LYS A 390 9.06 -17.06 -1.92
C LYS A 390 8.75 -16.75 -0.46
N LYS A 391 9.45 -15.79 0.14
CA LYS A 391 9.21 -15.37 1.52
C LYS A 391 7.85 -14.71 1.73
N GLU A 392 7.38 -13.91 0.77
CA GLU A 392 6.04 -13.32 0.80
C GLU A 392 4.96 -14.41 0.74
N LYS A 393 5.14 -15.42 -0.12
CA LYS A 393 4.24 -16.58 -0.19
C LYS A 393 4.24 -17.39 1.11
N GLU A 394 5.41 -17.65 1.68
CA GLU A 394 5.55 -18.36 2.96
C GLU A 394 4.87 -17.60 4.11
N ASN A 395 5.09 -16.28 4.21
CA ASN A 395 4.40 -15.44 5.19
C ASN A 395 2.88 -15.41 4.98
N THR A 396 2.41 -15.42 3.73
CA THR A 396 0.97 -15.44 3.41
C THR A 396 0.36 -16.78 3.82
N GLN A 397 1.05 -17.88 3.53
CA GLN A 397 0.64 -19.23 3.95
C GLN A 397 0.63 -19.37 5.48
N GLU A 398 1.65 -18.86 6.19
CA GLU A 398 1.66 -18.84 7.66
C GLU A 398 0.50 -18.03 8.24
N GLN A 399 0.16 -16.88 7.63
CA GLN A 399 -1.00 -16.07 8.05
C GLN A 399 -2.34 -16.76 7.77
N GLU A 400 -2.48 -17.46 6.65
CA GLU A 400 -3.68 -18.26 6.35
C GLU A 400 -3.84 -19.40 7.37
N THR A 401 -2.76 -20.12 7.71
CA THR A 401 -2.81 -21.21 8.70
C THR A 401 -3.12 -20.73 10.13
N LEU A 402 -2.76 -19.49 10.48
CA LEU A 402 -3.06 -18.90 11.79
C LEU A 402 -4.49 -18.34 11.87
N ASN A 403 -5.15 -18.09 10.74
CA ASN A 403 -6.55 -17.65 10.71
C ASN A 403 -7.54 -18.81 10.63
N GLU A 404 -7.09 -20.02 10.27
CA GLU A 404 -7.90 -21.24 10.24
C GLU A 404 -7.90 -22.02 11.58
N VAL A 405 -7.03 -21.66 12.53
CA VAL A 405 -6.99 -22.21 13.91
C VAL A 405 -7.62 -21.21 14.88
#